data_AF-X1E8G8-F1
#
_entry.id   AF-X1E8G8-F1
#
_cell.length_a   1.000
_cell.length_b   1.000
_cell.length_c   1.000
_cell.angle_alpha   90.00
_cell.angle_beta   90.00
_cell.angle_gamma   90.00
#
_symmetry.space_group_name_H-M   'P 1'
#
loop_
_entity.id
_entity.type
_entity.pdbx_description
1 polymer ?
#
loop_
_entity_poly.entity_id
_entity_poly.type
_entity_poly.pdbx_seq_one_letter_code
_entity_poly.pdbx_strand_id
1 'polypeptide(L)'
;MDEQMSNREDTIARYADGPFQVETAIAGLSEGDLDIAESDDNWTIRQIVHHVVDGDDIWKVFIKRAIGNPGGKFDLQWYWEVPQNEWVKRWAYAS
;
A
#
# COMPACT_ATOMS: atom_id res chain seq x y z
N MET A 1 15.75 8.64 -18.16
CA MET A 1 14.47 9.18 -17.69
C MET A 1 14.81 10.02 -16.48
N ASP A 2 14.83 11.34 -16.64
CA ASP A 2 15.04 12.24 -15.50
C ASP A 2 13.81 12.13 -14.60
N GLU A 3 14.01 11.60 -13.40
CA GLU A 3 13.00 11.57 -12.36
C GLU A 3 12.77 13.01 -11.89
N GLN A 4 11.74 13.64 -12.43
CA GLN A 4 11.37 15.00 -12.05
C GLN A 4 10.91 14.96 -10.59
N MET A 5 11.72 15.51 -9.68
CA MET A 5 11.38 15.66 -8.27
C MET A 5 10.10 16.50 -8.15
N SER A 6 8.98 15.82 -7.87
CA SER A 6 7.72 16.44 -7.49
C SER A 6 7.98 17.45 -6.37
N ASN A 7 7.49 18.68 -6.51
CA ASN A 7 7.51 19.61 -5.38
C ASN A 7 6.59 19.07 -4.26
N ARG A 8 6.75 19.58 -3.04
CA ARG A 8 6.00 19.10 -1.86
C ARG A 8 4.49 19.16 -2.05
N GLU A 9 3.98 20.22 -2.68
CA GLU A 9 2.54 20.42 -2.89
C GLU A 9 2.00 19.39 -3.86
N ASP A 10 2.70 19.13 -4.96
CA ASP A 10 2.36 18.10 -5.94
C ASP A 10 2.38 16.70 -5.31
N THR A 11 3.35 16.41 -4.42
CA THR A 11 3.42 15.11 -3.73
C THR A 11 2.23 14.91 -2.79
N ILE A 12 1.88 15.95 -2.03
CA ILE A 12 0.71 15.89 -1.13
C ILE A 12 -0.58 15.75 -1.93
N ALA A 13 -0.73 16.51 -3.03
CA ALA A 13 -1.90 16.42 -3.90
C ALA A 13 -2.05 15.02 -4.50
N ARG A 14 -0.96 14.41 -4.98
CA ARG A 14 -0.96 13.03 -5.50
C ARG A 14 -1.32 12.00 -4.44
N TYR A 15 -0.79 12.14 -3.23
CA TYR A 15 -1.15 11.24 -2.13
C TYR A 15 -2.64 11.36 -1.77
N ALA A 16 -3.16 12.59 -1.71
CA ALA A 16 -4.57 12.85 -1.40
C ALA A 16 -5.53 12.34 -2.49
N ASP A 17 -5.09 12.23 -3.73
CA ASP A 17 -5.87 11.69 -4.86
C ASP A 17 -5.93 10.15 -4.86
N GLY A 18 -5.04 9.48 -4.13
CA GLY A 18 -4.92 8.01 -4.09
C GLY A 18 -6.25 7.27 -3.84
N PRO A 19 -7.03 7.62 -2.80
CA PRO A 19 -8.33 6.98 -2.54
C PRO A 19 -9.30 7.09 -3.72
N PHE A 20 -9.37 8.26 -4.36
CA PHE A 20 -10.23 8.47 -5.53
C PHE A 20 -9.80 7.59 -6.72
N GLN A 21 -8.49 7.42 -6.93
CA GLN A 21 -7.97 6.53 -7.97
C GLN A 21 -8.35 5.07 -7.71
N VAL A 22 -8.25 4.60 -6.46
CA VAL A 22 -8.66 3.23 -6.10
C VAL A 22 -10.15 3.03 -6.30
N GLU A 23 -10.99 3.96 -5.82
CA GLU A 23 -12.44 3.92 -6.01
C GLU A 23 -12.83 3.88 -7.48
N THR A 24 -12.19 4.71 -8.31
CA THR A 24 -12.41 4.74 -9.75
C THR A 24 -12.00 3.43 -10.42
N ALA A 25 -10.88 2.84 -9.99
CA ALA A 25 -10.36 1.59 -10.57
C ALA A 25 -11.26 0.39 -10.30
N ILE A 26 -11.96 0.35 -9.16
CA ILE A 26 -12.87 -0.75 -8.78
C ILE A 26 -14.34 -0.44 -9.09
N ALA A 27 -14.64 0.74 -9.65
CA ALA A 27 -16.00 1.15 -9.93
C ALA A 27 -16.71 0.19 -10.90
N GLY A 28 -17.86 -0.32 -10.49
CA GLY A 28 -18.68 -1.24 -11.29
C GLY A 28 -18.31 -2.71 -11.17
N LEU A 29 -17.27 -3.05 -10.41
CA LEU A 29 -16.98 -4.43 -10.02
C LEU A 29 -18.01 -4.93 -9.00
N SER A 30 -18.43 -6.18 -9.15
CA SER A 30 -19.18 -6.89 -8.12
C SER A 30 -18.25 -7.40 -7.02
N GLU A 31 -18.82 -7.82 -5.89
CA GLU A 31 -18.04 -8.45 -4.80
C GLU A 31 -17.23 -9.66 -5.29
N GLY A 32 -17.78 -10.47 -6.19
CA GLY A 32 -17.07 -11.63 -6.74
C GLY A 32 -15.95 -11.25 -7.72
N ASP A 33 -16.06 -10.11 -8.40
CA ASP A 33 -15.00 -9.64 -9.29
C ASP A 33 -13.76 -9.21 -8.50
N LEU A 34 -13.91 -8.82 -7.24
CA LEU A 34 -12.78 -8.48 -6.38
C LEU A 34 -11.89 -9.70 -6.06
N ASP A 35 -12.39 -10.92 -6.27
CA ASP A 35 -11.65 -12.16 -6.01
C ASP A 35 -10.92 -12.69 -7.27
N ILE A 36 -10.92 -11.93 -8.37
CA ILE A 36 -10.17 -12.24 -9.59
C ILE A 36 -8.68 -11.89 -9.40
N ALA A 37 -7.80 -12.79 -9.84
CA ALA A 37 -6.36 -12.58 -9.96
C ALA A 37 -5.90 -12.84 -11.41
N GLU A 38 -4.79 -12.22 -11.83
CA GLU A 38 -4.22 -12.44 -13.17
C GLU A 38 -3.69 -13.88 -13.37
N SER A 39 -3.25 -14.53 -12.29
CA SER A 39 -2.85 -15.94 -12.22
C SER A 39 -2.96 -16.45 -10.78
N ASP A 40 -2.83 -17.76 -10.59
CA ASP A 40 -2.91 -18.41 -9.26
C ASP A 40 -1.84 -17.90 -8.27
N ASP A 41 -0.73 -17.35 -8.76
CA ASP A 41 0.36 -16.82 -7.94
C ASP A 41 0.26 -15.31 -7.67
N ASN A 42 -0.70 -14.63 -8.32
CA ASN A 42 -0.95 -13.20 -8.16
C ASN A 42 -1.98 -12.93 -7.05
N TRP A 43 -1.98 -11.69 -6.57
CA TRP A 43 -3.02 -11.23 -5.66
C TRP A 43 -4.33 -10.97 -6.37
N THR A 44 -5.42 -11.21 -5.67
CA THR A 44 -6.74 -10.75 -6.11
C THR A 44 -6.85 -9.24 -6.01
N ILE A 45 -7.81 -8.65 -6.71
CA ILE A 45 -8.10 -7.20 -6.60
C ILE A 45 -8.35 -6.81 -5.14
N ARG A 46 -9.11 -7.61 -4.38
CA ARG A 46 -9.37 -7.44 -2.95
C ARG A 46 -8.08 -7.36 -2.13
N GLN A 47 -7.17 -8.30 -2.37
CA GLN A 47 -5.88 -8.35 -1.67
C GLN A 47 -5.01 -7.14 -2.00
N ILE A 48 -5.02 -6.67 -3.25
CA ILE A 48 -4.32 -5.44 -3.65
C ILE A 48 -4.91 -4.21 -2.93
N VAL A 49 -6.24 -4.07 -2.91
CA VAL A 49 -6.89 -2.95 -2.21
C VAL A 49 -6.57 -2.97 -0.72
N HIS A 50 -6.60 -4.14 -0.07
CA HIS A 50 -6.18 -4.27 1.32
C HIS A 50 -4.71 -3.91 1.52
N HIS A 51 -3.84 -4.27 0.57
CA HIS A 51 -2.41 -3.94 0.60
C HIS A 51 -2.09 -2.44 0.37
N VAL A 52 -3.05 -1.65 -0.11
CA VAL A 52 -2.87 -0.18 -0.16
C VAL A 52 -3.09 0.41 1.24
N VAL A 53 -4.07 -0.10 1.98
CA VAL A 53 -4.49 0.45 3.27
C VAL A 53 -3.49 0.15 4.40
N ASP A 54 -2.99 -1.08 4.48
CA ASP A 54 -1.93 -1.46 5.44
C ASP A 54 -0.61 -0.72 5.19
N GLY A 55 -0.25 -0.48 3.93
CA GLY A 55 0.95 0.23 3.54
C GLY A 55 0.96 1.62 4.17
N ASP A 56 -0.15 2.33 4.08
CA ASP A 56 -0.35 3.64 4.71
C ASP A 56 -0.19 3.56 6.25
N ASP A 57 -0.75 2.53 6.89
CA ASP A 57 -0.64 2.33 8.33
C ASP A 57 0.80 1.98 8.78
N ILE A 58 1.54 1.20 7.98
CA ILE A 58 2.95 0.87 8.23
C ILE A 58 3.82 2.12 8.09
N TRP A 59 3.64 2.89 7.02
CA TRP A 59 4.41 4.12 6.79
C TRP A 59 4.18 5.19 7.86
N LYS A 60 3.00 5.20 8.49
CA LYS A 60 2.73 6.06 9.64
C LYS A 60 3.70 5.82 10.81
N VAL A 61 4.16 4.59 11.03
CA VAL A 61 5.15 4.27 12.07
C VAL A 61 6.49 4.95 11.75
N PHE A 62 6.92 4.90 10.48
CA PHE A 62 8.12 5.56 10.00
C PHE A 62 8.05 7.08 10.27
N ILE A 63 6.95 7.73 9.87
CA ILE A 63 6.76 9.18 10.02
C ILE A 63 6.84 9.58 11.50
N LYS A 64 6.14 8.84 12.38
CA LYS A 64 6.18 9.10 13.83
C LYS A 64 7.59 9.00 14.39
N ARG A 65 8.36 8.00 13.96
CA ARG A 65 9.74 7.80 14.43
C ARG A 65 10.67 8.89 13.92
N ALA A 66 10.54 9.30 12.65
CA ALA A 66 11.33 10.36 12.05
C ALA A 66 11.14 11.71 12.76
N ILE A 67 9.89 12.06 13.12
CA ILE A 67 9.57 13.27 13.87
C ILE A 67 10.11 13.20 15.31
N GLY A 68 9.92 12.06 15.98
CA GLY A 68 10.30 11.90 17.39
C GLY A 68 11.80 11.64 17.63
N ASN A 69 12.57 11.31 16.60
CA ASN A 69 14.00 11.01 16.71
C ASN A 69 14.78 11.48 15.47
N PRO A 70 14.96 12.81 15.28
CA PRO A 70 15.70 13.35 14.15
C PRO A 70 17.13 12.80 14.09
N GLY A 71 17.53 12.27 12.93
CA GLY A 71 18.84 11.64 12.73
C GLY A 71 18.96 10.20 13.26
N GLY A 72 17.91 9.67 13.89
CA GLY A 72 17.82 8.29 14.30
C GLY A 72 17.68 7.31 13.13
N LYS A 73 18.18 6.09 13.31
CA LYS A 73 17.91 4.99 12.38
C LYS A 73 16.57 4.34 12.70
N PHE A 74 15.85 3.97 11.65
CA PHE A 74 14.64 3.17 11.72
C PHE A 74 14.63 2.24 10.51
N ASP A 75 14.26 0.98 10.75
CA ASP A 75 14.09 -0.02 9.71
C ASP A 75 12.74 -0.73 9.90
N LEU A 76 12.26 -1.30 8.79
CA LEU A 76 11.09 -2.17 8.76
C LEU A 76 11.54 -3.59 8.44
N GLN A 77 12.67 -4.06 8.99
CA GLN A 77 13.22 -5.38 8.63
C GLN A 77 12.19 -6.50 8.84
N TRP A 78 11.42 -6.43 9.92
CA TRP A 78 10.32 -7.36 10.23
C TRP A 78 9.26 -7.46 9.12
N TYR A 79 9.08 -6.39 8.34
CA TYR A 79 8.18 -6.34 7.19
C TYR A 79 8.86 -6.91 5.94
N TRP A 80 10.12 -6.51 5.70
CA TRP A 80 10.89 -6.90 4.51
C TRP A 80 11.37 -8.35 4.50
N GLU A 81 11.52 -8.99 5.67
CA GLU A 81 11.99 -10.37 5.78
C GLU A 81 10.91 -11.42 5.44
N VAL A 82 9.66 -10.96 5.24
CA VAL A 82 8.50 -11.80 4.95
C VAL A 82 8.09 -11.57 3.49
N PRO A 83 7.97 -12.62 2.66
CA PRO A 83 7.48 -12.48 1.29
C PRO A 83 6.10 -11.82 1.26
N GLN A 84 5.85 -10.99 0.24
CA GLN A 84 4.59 -10.26 0.10
C GLN A 84 3.36 -11.20 0.15
N ASN A 85 3.39 -12.34 -0.54
CA ASN A 85 2.30 -13.33 -0.52
C ASN A 85 2.03 -13.95 0.88
N GLU A 86 2.99 -13.89 1.80
CA GLU A 86 2.79 -14.36 3.16
C GLU A 86 2.03 -13.34 4.02
N TRP A 87 2.14 -12.05 3.69
CA TRP A 87 1.36 -10.99 4.35
C TRP A 87 -0.13 -11.11 4.11
N VAL A 88 -0.55 -11.54 2.91
CA VAL A 88 -1.94 -11.89 2.59
C VAL A 88 -2.54 -12.84 3.63
N LYS A 89 -1.77 -13.84 4.07
CA LYS A 89 -2.22 -14.80 5.08
C LYS A 89 -2.19 -14.22 6.48
N ARG A 90 -1.09 -13.54 6.85
CA ARG A 90 -0.87 -13.01 8.21
C ARG A 90 -1.88 -11.93 8.59
N TRP A 91 -2.29 -11.11 7.62
CA TRP A 91 -3.28 -10.05 7.82
C TRP A 91 -4.69 -10.46 7.38
N ALA A 92 -4.87 -11.71 6.93
CA ALA A 92 -6.15 -12.27 6.53
C ALA A 92 -6.86 -11.48 5.41
N TYR A 93 -6.14 -11.13 4.35
CA TYR A 93 -6.74 -10.42 3.20
C TYR A 93 -7.67 -11.26 2.33
N ALA A 94 -7.69 -12.58 2.56
CA ALA A 94 -8.51 -13.53 1.80
C ALA A 94 -9.83 -13.89 2.51
N SER A 95 -10.19 -13.22 3.61
CA SER A 95 -11.39 -13.51 4.42
C SER A 95 -12.60 -12.68 4.05
#